data_AF-A0A0R1GSW9-F1
#
_entry.id   AF-A0A0R1GSW9-F1
#
_cell.length_a   1.000
_cell.length_b   1.000
_cell.length_c   1.000
_cell.angle_alpha   90.00
_cell.angle_beta   90.00
_cell.angle_gamma   90.00
#
_symmetry.space_group_name_H-M   'P 1'
#
loop_
_entity.id
_entity.type
_entity.pdbx_description
1 polymer ?
#
loop_
_entity_poly.entity_id
_entity_poly.type
_entity_poly.pdbx_seq_one_letter_code
_entity_poly.pdbx_strand_id
1 'polypeptide(L)'
;MADHRFERTDTDIRRAFMAALTKQGFETLTVAGLARLSKVDRTTFYAHYESLFTLAEQVITDQVALLRATLVQGGMVTAAKAAHDQLFSETVIAQLSQQAVAIRKLRLISLGTQSFDAQCRRLFAAIYQQVLGVDPNSFTGFLLVNIAMSDLDFILLKQRAPARAELAASLNQLIAIARGFK
;
A
#
# COMPACT_ATOMS: atom_id res chain seq x y z
N MET A 1 -3.90 5.79 32.97
CA MET A 1 -4.96 4.77 33.14
C MET A 1 -6.11 4.89 32.14
N ALA A 2 -6.50 6.08 31.67
CA ALA A 2 -7.51 6.23 30.61
C ALA A 2 -7.00 5.83 29.20
N ASP A 3 -5.70 5.95 28.97
CA ASP A 3 -5.04 5.75 27.67
C ASP A 3 -5.17 4.31 27.13
N HIS A 4 -4.84 3.31 27.96
CA HIS A 4 -4.90 1.90 27.56
C HIS A 4 -6.29 1.41 27.17
N ARG A 5 -7.36 2.00 27.70
CA ARG A 5 -8.72 1.64 27.31
C ARG A 5 -9.04 2.19 25.92
N PHE A 6 -8.62 3.43 25.64
CA PHE A 6 -8.76 4.06 24.34
C PHE A 6 -7.97 3.28 23.28
N GLU A 7 -6.69 3.00 23.51
CA GLU A 7 -5.83 2.22 22.59
C GLU A 7 -6.39 0.83 22.29
N ARG A 8 -6.90 0.14 23.33
CA ARG A 8 -7.49 -1.18 23.17
C ARG A 8 -8.75 -1.13 22.31
N THR A 9 -9.63 -0.17 22.58
CA THR A 9 -10.86 0.02 21.79
C THR A 9 -10.55 0.37 20.34
N ASP A 10 -9.57 1.24 20.11
CA ASP A 10 -9.08 1.59 18.77
C ASP A 10 -8.61 0.36 18.00
N THR A 11 -7.77 -0.46 18.66
CA THR A 11 -7.25 -1.72 18.10
C THR A 11 -8.39 -2.69 17.76
N ASP A 12 -9.39 -2.81 18.62
CA ASP A 12 -10.54 -3.70 18.40
C ASP A 12 -11.42 -3.21 17.22
N ILE A 13 -11.62 -1.90 17.07
CA ILE A 13 -12.32 -1.29 15.91
C ILE A 13 -11.54 -1.57 14.62
N ARG A 14 -10.23 -1.31 14.59
CA ARG A 14 -9.38 -1.54 13.41
C ARG A 14 -9.33 -3.01 13.02
N ARG A 15 -9.23 -3.92 14.00
CA ARG A 15 -9.25 -5.37 13.74
C ARG A 15 -10.59 -5.81 13.14
N ALA A 16 -11.70 -5.33 13.70
CA ALA A 16 -13.03 -5.62 13.17
C ALA A 16 -13.21 -5.07 11.74
N PHE A 17 -12.67 -3.88 11.47
CA PHE A 17 -12.71 -3.26 10.14
C PHE A 17 -11.98 -4.09 9.10
N MET A 18 -10.74 -4.50 9.37
CA MET A 18 -9.94 -5.32 8.46
C MET A 18 -10.61 -6.68 8.19
N ALA A 19 -11.19 -7.30 9.23
CA ALA A 19 -11.94 -8.55 9.09
C ALA A 19 -13.20 -8.37 8.24
N ALA A 20 -13.97 -7.30 8.47
CA ALA A 20 -15.17 -7.00 7.70
C ALA A 20 -14.84 -6.68 6.23
N LEU A 21 -13.81 -5.87 5.99
CA LEU A 21 -13.36 -5.49 4.66
C LEU A 21 -12.99 -6.72 3.81
N THR A 22 -12.32 -7.70 4.42
CA THR A 22 -11.95 -8.96 3.76
C THR A 22 -13.17 -9.82 3.41
N LYS A 23 -14.20 -9.82 4.28
CA LYS A 23 -15.40 -10.67 4.13
C LYS A 23 -16.45 -10.11 3.17
N GLN A 24 -16.79 -8.82 3.30
CA GLN A 24 -17.96 -8.23 2.62
C GLN A 24 -17.64 -6.96 1.81
N GLY A 25 -16.40 -6.46 1.87
CA GLY A 25 -16.00 -5.22 1.20
C GLY A 25 -16.43 -3.96 1.94
N PHE A 26 -15.96 -2.81 1.46
CA PHE A 26 -16.18 -1.52 2.12
C PHE A 26 -17.60 -0.97 1.90
N GLU A 27 -18.15 -1.12 0.68
CA GLU A 27 -19.44 -0.52 0.30
C GLU A 27 -20.63 -1.02 1.12
N THR A 28 -20.56 -2.25 1.63
CA THR A 28 -21.63 -2.87 2.43
C THR A 28 -21.44 -2.63 3.94
N LEU A 29 -20.33 -2.03 4.35
CA LEU A 29 -20.00 -1.81 5.75
C LEU A 29 -20.76 -0.59 6.28
N THR A 30 -21.29 -0.71 7.49
CA THR A 30 -21.95 0.40 8.20
C THR A 30 -21.31 0.62 9.56
N VAL A 31 -21.37 1.84 10.09
CA VAL A 31 -20.88 2.15 11.45
C VAL A 31 -21.56 1.26 12.50
N ALA A 32 -22.87 1.04 12.38
CA ALA A 32 -23.61 0.17 13.30
C ALA A 32 -23.17 -1.29 13.23
N GLY A 33 -22.94 -1.80 12.01
CA GLY A 33 -22.42 -3.15 11.80
C GLY A 33 -21.02 -3.31 12.37
N LEU A 34 -20.15 -2.34 12.10
CA LEU A 34 -18.77 -2.34 12.59
C LEU A 34 -18.70 -2.25 14.11
N ALA A 35 -19.47 -1.35 14.74
CA ALA A 35 -19.55 -1.22 16.20
C ALA A 35 -19.97 -2.54 16.87
N ARG A 36 -20.95 -3.24 16.28
CA ARG A 36 -21.36 -4.58 16.74
C ARG A 36 -20.23 -5.59 16.63
N LEU A 37 -19.49 -5.59 15.51
CA LEU A 37 -18.36 -6.50 15.28
C LEU A 37 -17.20 -6.23 16.25
N SER A 38 -16.94 -4.97 16.61
CA SER A 38 -15.91 -4.58 17.57
C SER A 38 -16.37 -4.62 19.03
N LYS A 39 -17.62 -4.99 19.30
CA LYS A 39 -18.23 -5.05 20.65
C LYS A 39 -18.21 -3.69 21.38
N VAL A 40 -18.46 -2.62 20.64
CA VAL A 40 -18.59 -1.24 21.17
C VAL A 40 -19.94 -0.64 20.76
N ASP A 41 -20.35 0.43 21.42
CA ASP A 41 -21.50 1.21 20.97
C ASP A 41 -21.09 2.23 19.88
N ARG A 42 -22.09 2.81 19.21
CA ARG A 42 -21.86 3.81 18.14
C ARG A 42 -21.18 5.06 18.68
N THR A 43 -21.52 5.49 19.89
CA THR A 43 -20.95 6.69 20.53
C THR A 43 -19.44 6.50 20.74
N THR A 44 -19.04 5.31 21.18
CA THR A 44 -17.65 4.89 21.33
C THR A 44 -16.96 4.87 19.98
N PHE A 45 -17.57 4.31 18.93
CA PHE A 45 -16.99 4.41 17.58
C PHE A 45 -16.73 5.86 17.18
N TYR A 46 -17.72 6.74 17.35
CA TYR A 46 -17.61 8.17 16.98
C TYR A 46 -16.62 8.95 17.85
N ALA A 47 -16.29 8.46 19.05
CA ALA A 47 -15.21 9.03 19.85
C ALA A 47 -13.81 8.75 19.25
N HIS A 48 -13.68 7.73 18.39
CA HIS A 48 -12.44 7.40 17.68
C HIS A 48 -12.43 7.90 16.23
N TYR A 49 -13.57 7.80 15.53
CA TYR A 49 -13.66 8.04 14.09
C TYR A 49 -14.95 8.76 13.72
N GLU A 50 -14.83 9.88 13.00
CA GLU A 50 -16.00 10.61 12.50
C GLU A 50 -16.84 9.78 11.53
N SER A 51 -16.19 8.92 10.73
CA SER A 51 -16.83 8.10 9.72
C SER A 51 -16.04 6.82 9.40
N LEU A 52 -16.64 5.92 8.63
CA LEU A 52 -15.93 4.78 8.06
C LEU A 52 -14.80 5.20 7.11
N PHE A 53 -14.95 6.33 6.42
CA PHE A 53 -13.91 6.86 5.53
C PHE A 53 -12.71 7.37 6.33
N THR A 54 -12.94 8.04 7.46
CA THR A 54 -11.89 8.48 8.38
C THR A 54 -11.11 7.28 8.93
N LEU A 55 -11.81 6.22 9.33
CA LEU A 55 -11.18 4.96 9.74
C LEU A 55 -10.38 4.33 8.59
N ALA A 56 -10.95 4.25 7.39
CA ALA A 56 -10.28 3.69 6.23
C ALA A 56 -9.00 4.47 5.88
N GLU A 57 -9.05 5.79 5.90
CA GLU A 57 -7.89 6.65 5.67
C GLU A 57 -6.79 6.38 6.68
N GLN A 58 -7.10 6.31 7.97
CA GLN A 58 -6.10 6.01 9.00
C GLN A 58 -5.51 4.61 8.83
N VAL A 59 -6.35 3.59 8.57
CA VAL A 59 -5.88 2.22 8.32
C VAL A 59 -4.98 2.16 7.08
N ILE A 60 -5.35 2.83 5.99
CA ILE A 60 -4.53 2.89 4.77
C ILE A 60 -3.20 3.58 5.06
N THR A 61 -3.23 4.71 5.78
CA THR A 61 -2.04 5.47 6.15
C THR A 61 -1.07 4.61 6.94
N ASP A 62 -1.56 3.83 7.89
CA ASP A 62 -0.74 2.91 8.68
C ASP A 62 -0.17 1.76 7.84
N GLN A 63 -0.95 1.22 6.90
CA GLN A 63 -0.45 0.19 5.99
C GLN A 63 0.65 0.71 5.06
N VAL A 64 0.52 1.94 4.55
CA VAL A 64 1.55 2.56 3.72
C VAL A 64 2.77 2.96 4.55
N ALA A 65 2.58 3.38 5.80
CA ALA A 65 3.68 3.64 6.74
C ALA A 65 4.46 2.36 7.07
N LEU A 66 3.76 1.24 7.26
CA LEU A 66 4.38 -0.06 7.45
C LEU A 66 5.17 -0.48 6.20
N LEU A 67 4.59 -0.34 5.00
CA LEU A 67 5.30 -0.59 3.75
C LEU A 67 6.57 0.26 3.64
N ARG A 68 6.49 1.56 3.95
CA ARG A 68 7.66 2.45 3.99
C ARG A 68 8.74 1.93 4.92
N ALA A 69 8.38 1.55 6.15
CA ALA A 69 9.33 1.02 7.12
C ALA A 69 10.04 -0.24 6.57
N THR A 70 9.29 -1.17 5.98
CA THR A 70 9.85 -2.39 5.39
C THR A 70 10.72 -2.09 4.17
N LEU A 71 10.38 -1.10 3.34
CA LEU A 71 11.21 -0.70 2.19
C LEU A 71 12.54 -0.06 2.62
N VAL A 72 12.50 0.75 3.68
CA VAL A 72 13.71 1.38 4.24
C VAL A 72 14.60 0.34 4.90
N GLN A 73 14.04 -0.56 5.70
CA GLN A 73 14.77 -1.64 6.38
C GLN A 73 15.26 -2.73 5.41
N GLY A 74 14.46 -3.05 4.39
CA GLY A 74 14.74 -4.03 3.34
C GLY A 74 15.70 -3.53 2.27
N GLY A 75 16.21 -2.29 2.40
CA GLY A 75 17.32 -1.82 1.60
C GLY A 75 16.98 -1.28 0.23
N MET A 76 15.74 -0.85 -0.08
CA MET A 76 15.54 -0.01 -1.28
C MET A 76 16.40 1.27 -1.21
N VAL A 77 16.70 1.76 0.00
CA VAL A 77 17.57 2.92 0.25
C VAL A 77 19.06 2.59 0.07
N THR A 78 19.45 1.30 0.07
CA THR A 78 20.83 0.83 -0.18
C THR A 78 20.98 0.11 -1.54
N ALA A 79 19.88 -0.24 -2.20
CA ALA A 79 19.82 -0.97 -3.48
C ALA A 79 20.34 -0.16 -4.68
N ALA A 80 20.47 1.16 -4.57
CA ALA A 80 21.19 1.94 -5.59
C ALA A 80 22.68 1.57 -5.68
N LYS A 81 23.22 0.77 -4.74
CA LYS A 81 24.62 0.30 -4.76
C LYS A 81 24.85 -1.21 -4.66
N ALA A 82 23.85 -2.03 -4.34
CA ALA A 82 24.09 -3.46 -4.08
C ALA A 82 23.10 -4.36 -4.84
N ALA A 83 23.62 -5.01 -5.88
CA ALA A 83 23.21 -6.28 -6.49
C ALA A 83 21.97 -7.00 -5.91
N HIS A 84 20.78 -6.46 -6.12
CA HIS A 84 19.53 -7.22 -5.99
C HIS A 84 18.86 -7.31 -7.35
N ASP A 85 18.55 -8.54 -7.78
CA ASP A 85 17.88 -8.84 -9.05
C ASP A 85 16.39 -8.43 -9.07
N GLN A 86 15.91 -7.71 -8.04
CA GLN A 86 14.51 -7.34 -7.85
C GLN A 86 14.42 -5.93 -7.24
N LEU A 87 13.36 -5.18 -7.57
CA LEU A 87 13.10 -3.86 -7.01
C LEU A 87 12.73 -3.93 -5.52
N PHE A 88 11.92 -4.91 -5.14
CA PHE A 88 11.55 -5.15 -3.75
C PHE A 88 12.38 -6.29 -3.14
N SER A 89 12.74 -6.16 -1.86
CA SER A 89 13.43 -7.24 -1.12
C SER A 89 12.48 -8.40 -0.83
N GLU A 90 13.04 -9.59 -0.56
CA GLU A 90 12.25 -10.78 -0.18
C GLU A 90 11.35 -10.53 1.04
N THR A 91 11.81 -9.75 2.01
CA THR A 91 11.03 -9.36 3.19
C THR A 91 9.79 -8.54 2.83
N VAL A 92 9.95 -7.57 1.92
CA VAL A 92 8.84 -6.76 1.40
C VAL A 92 7.86 -7.64 0.63
N ILE A 93 8.37 -8.52 -0.23
CA ILE A 93 7.54 -9.43 -1.04
C ILE A 93 6.72 -10.35 -0.14
N ALA A 94 7.35 -10.97 0.86
CA ALA A 94 6.68 -11.87 1.80
C ALA A 94 5.57 -11.14 2.58
N GLN A 95 5.84 -9.92 3.05
CA GLN A 95 4.86 -9.12 3.79
C GLN A 95 3.68 -8.69 2.92
N LEU A 96 3.94 -8.19 1.71
CA LEU A 96 2.89 -7.83 0.75
C LEU A 96 2.03 -9.04 0.38
N SER A 97 2.67 -10.19 0.20
CA SER A 97 2.00 -11.47 -0.11
C SER A 97 1.08 -11.89 1.03
N GLN A 98 1.56 -11.87 2.28
CA GLN A 98 0.78 -12.24 3.47
C GLN A 98 -0.50 -11.41 3.62
N GLN A 99 -0.48 -10.14 3.21
CA GLN A 99 -1.61 -9.21 3.35
C GLN A 99 -2.31 -8.89 2.02
N ALA A 100 -2.01 -9.62 0.95
CA ALA A 100 -2.40 -9.21 -0.40
C ALA A 100 -3.91 -9.05 -0.59
N VAL A 101 -4.72 -9.95 0.00
CA VAL A 101 -6.18 -9.86 -0.07
C VAL A 101 -6.67 -8.58 0.60
N ALA A 102 -6.16 -8.27 1.78
CA ALA A 102 -6.56 -7.07 2.53
C ALA A 102 -6.13 -5.79 1.80
N ILE A 103 -4.88 -5.73 1.33
CA ILE A 103 -4.36 -4.60 0.54
C ILE A 103 -5.22 -4.39 -0.71
N ARG A 104 -5.54 -5.45 -1.46
CA ARG A 104 -6.40 -5.35 -2.64
C ARG A 104 -7.78 -4.80 -2.32
N LYS A 105 -8.36 -5.12 -1.17
CA LYS A 105 -9.64 -4.54 -0.74
C LYS A 105 -9.51 -3.08 -0.31
N LEU A 106 -8.42 -2.71 0.37
CA LEU A 106 -8.14 -1.32 0.74
C LEU A 106 -7.98 -0.42 -0.50
N ARG A 107 -7.37 -0.95 -1.58
CA ARG A 107 -7.21 -0.26 -2.86
C ARG A 107 -8.51 0.07 -3.58
N LEU A 108 -9.61 -0.62 -3.25
CA LEU A 108 -10.93 -0.34 -3.83
C LEU A 108 -11.64 0.83 -3.13
N ILE A 109 -11.11 1.33 -2.01
CA ILE A 109 -11.74 2.42 -1.27
C ILE A 109 -11.38 3.75 -1.93
N SER A 110 -12.39 4.43 -2.46
CA SER A 110 -12.26 5.73 -3.11
C SER A 110 -12.04 6.85 -2.09
N LEU A 111 -10.78 7.25 -1.89
CA LEU A 111 -10.36 8.34 -1.01
C LEU A 111 -9.57 9.45 -1.73
N GLY A 112 -9.64 9.49 -3.07
CA GLY A 112 -8.89 10.46 -3.88
C GLY A 112 -7.39 10.42 -3.58
N THR A 113 -6.82 11.54 -3.14
CA THR A 113 -5.40 11.67 -2.79
C THR A 113 -4.99 10.83 -1.58
N GLN A 114 -5.93 10.43 -0.72
CA GLN A 114 -5.70 9.61 0.46
C GLN A 114 -5.92 8.12 0.20
N SER A 115 -6.24 7.73 -1.03
CA SER A 115 -6.30 6.31 -1.43
C SER A 115 -4.95 5.62 -1.27
N PHE A 116 -4.98 4.31 -1.09
CA PHE A 116 -3.77 3.49 -0.96
C PHE A 116 -2.80 3.73 -2.12
N ASP A 117 -3.30 3.72 -3.36
CA ASP A 117 -2.47 3.92 -4.56
C ASP A 117 -1.87 5.32 -4.62
N ALA A 118 -2.64 6.36 -4.27
CA ALA A 118 -2.11 7.73 -4.22
C ALA A 118 -1.03 7.90 -3.14
N GLN A 119 -1.19 7.26 -1.98
CA GLN A 119 -0.19 7.24 -0.93
C GLN A 119 1.07 6.45 -1.32
N CYS A 120 0.93 5.28 -1.96
CA CYS A 120 2.04 4.50 -2.50
C CYS A 120 2.82 5.27 -3.59
N ARG A 121 2.12 5.95 -4.51
CA ARG A 121 2.78 6.78 -5.54
C ARG A 121 3.62 7.89 -4.91
N ARG A 122 3.09 8.59 -3.90
CA ARG A 122 3.84 9.61 -3.14
C ARG A 122 5.05 9.00 -2.41
N LEU A 123 4.88 7.83 -1.81
CA LEU A 123 5.95 7.08 -1.16
C LEU A 123 7.08 6.74 -2.14
N PHE A 124 6.77 6.14 -3.29
CA PHE A 124 7.79 5.76 -4.28
C PHE A 124 8.48 6.97 -4.90
N ALA A 125 7.73 8.04 -5.21
CA ALA A 125 8.31 9.28 -5.70
C ALA A 125 9.34 9.86 -4.71
N ALA A 126 8.99 9.91 -3.42
CA ALA A 126 9.89 10.38 -2.37
C ALA A 126 11.14 9.50 -2.23
N ILE A 127 10.98 8.17 -2.29
CA ILE A 127 12.10 7.23 -2.25
C ILE A 127 13.03 7.44 -3.45
N TYR A 128 12.50 7.53 -4.67
CA TYR A 128 13.32 7.71 -5.86
C TYR A 128 14.04 9.05 -5.91
N GLN A 129 13.40 10.12 -5.43
CA GLN A 129 14.07 11.40 -5.27
C GLN A 129 15.23 11.30 -4.27
N GLN A 130 15.00 10.67 -3.11
CA GLN A 130 16.00 10.56 -2.06
C GLN A 130 17.17 9.64 -2.45
N VAL A 131 16.88 8.52 -3.13
CA VAL A 131 17.86 7.45 -3.41
C VAL A 131 18.57 7.65 -4.75
N LEU A 132 17.85 8.11 -5.77
CA LEU A 132 18.36 8.22 -7.15
C LEU A 132 18.52 9.68 -7.60
N GLY A 133 18.07 10.66 -6.81
CA GLY A 133 18.09 12.07 -7.21
C GLY A 133 17.16 12.41 -8.36
N VAL A 134 16.20 11.54 -8.68
CA VAL A 134 15.26 11.74 -9.79
C VAL A 134 14.21 12.77 -9.39
N ASP A 135 14.04 13.81 -10.20
CA ASP A 135 12.96 14.79 -10.03
C ASP A 135 11.60 14.07 -10.13
N PRO A 136 10.76 14.12 -9.08
CA PRO A 136 9.41 13.53 -9.08
C PRO A 136 8.50 14.03 -10.22
N ASN A 137 8.75 15.25 -10.73
CA ASN A 137 7.94 15.85 -11.79
C ASN A 137 8.50 15.58 -13.19
N SER A 138 9.68 14.96 -13.30
CA SER A 138 10.25 14.55 -14.58
C SER A 138 9.51 13.33 -15.14
N PHE A 139 9.48 13.19 -16.47
CA PHE A 139 8.91 11.99 -17.10
C PHE A 139 9.57 10.69 -16.58
N THR A 140 10.88 10.71 -16.32
CA THR A 140 11.60 9.59 -15.70
C THR A 140 11.06 9.27 -14.31
N GLY A 141 10.78 10.28 -13.48
CA GLY A 141 10.15 10.11 -12.17
C GLY A 141 8.78 9.45 -12.28
N PHE A 142 7.93 9.93 -13.18
CA PHE A 142 6.63 9.32 -13.47
C PHE A 142 6.77 7.87 -13.94
N LEU A 143 7.72 7.57 -14.82
CA LEU A 143 7.94 6.22 -15.33
C LEU A 143 8.39 5.26 -14.23
N LEU A 144 9.35 5.67 -13.40
CA LEU A 144 9.83 4.86 -12.27
C LEU A 144 8.72 4.57 -11.26
N VAL A 145 7.89 5.56 -10.92
CA VAL A 145 6.74 5.36 -10.04
C VAL A 145 5.75 4.38 -10.66
N ASN A 146 5.47 4.46 -11.96
CA ASN A 146 4.58 3.51 -12.62
C ASN A 146 5.17 2.09 -12.67
N ILE A 147 6.49 1.94 -12.81
CA ILE A 147 7.16 0.63 -12.71
C ILE A 147 7.02 0.07 -11.30
N ALA A 148 7.30 0.85 -10.25
CA ALA A 148 7.09 0.41 -8.86
C ALA A 148 5.64 0.01 -8.55
N MET A 149 4.67 0.78 -9.06
CA MET A 149 3.26 0.43 -8.92
C MET A 149 2.93 -0.86 -9.68
N SER A 150 3.51 -1.09 -10.86
CA SER A 150 3.33 -2.32 -11.63
C SER A 150 3.91 -3.53 -10.90
N ASP A 151 5.07 -3.39 -10.27
CA ASP A 151 5.67 -4.44 -9.44
C ASP A 151 4.82 -4.75 -8.21
N LEU A 152 4.28 -3.71 -7.56
CA LEU A 152 3.35 -3.86 -6.44
C LEU A 152 2.09 -4.62 -6.88
N ASP A 153 1.51 -4.27 -8.03
CA ASP A 153 0.37 -4.98 -8.63
C ASP A 153 0.72 -6.45 -8.89
N PHE A 154 1.87 -6.69 -9.49
CA PHE A 154 2.35 -8.02 -9.82
C PHE A 154 2.52 -8.88 -8.56
N ILE A 155 3.14 -8.35 -7.50
CA ILE A 155 3.30 -9.06 -6.22
C ILE A 155 1.95 -9.37 -5.57
N LEU A 156 1.05 -8.40 -5.51
CA LEU A 156 -0.27 -8.61 -4.91
C LEU A 156 -1.10 -9.66 -5.67
N LEU A 157 -0.90 -9.79 -6.98
CA LEU A 157 -1.62 -10.77 -7.82
C LEU A 157 -0.94 -12.13 -7.91
N LYS A 158 0.39 -12.18 -7.98
CA LYS A 158 1.18 -13.40 -8.25
C LYS A 158 1.92 -13.93 -7.03
N GLN A 159 1.91 -13.21 -5.91
CA GLN A 159 2.56 -13.58 -4.65
C GLN A 159 4.08 -13.81 -4.80
N ARG A 160 4.70 -13.12 -5.78
CA ARG A 160 6.14 -13.10 -6.03
C ARG A 160 6.51 -11.81 -6.75
N ALA A 161 7.77 -11.38 -6.67
CA ALA A 161 8.27 -10.32 -7.53
C ALA A 161 8.53 -10.82 -8.97
N PRO A 162 8.51 -9.92 -9.96
CA PRO A 162 9.04 -10.22 -11.29
C PRO A 162 10.55 -10.53 -11.19
N ALA A 163 11.02 -11.52 -11.94
CA ALA A 163 12.45 -11.78 -12.04
C ALA A 163 13.14 -10.69 -12.86
N ARG A 164 14.43 -10.40 -12.59
CA ARG A 164 15.21 -9.44 -13.39
C ARG A 164 15.11 -9.67 -14.90
N ALA A 165 15.18 -10.93 -15.31
CA ALA A 165 15.07 -11.31 -16.72
C ALA A 165 13.69 -10.97 -17.30
N GLU A 166 12.61 -11.19 -16.54
CA GLU A 166 11.25 -10.83 -16.94
C GLU A 166 11.12 -9.30 -17.08
N LEU A 167 11.65 -8.54 -16.12
CA LEU A 167 11.63 -7.08 -16.14
C LEU A 167 12.44 -6.52 -17.32
N ALA A 168 13.67 -7.01 -17.52
CA ALA A 168 14.54 -6.58 -18.62
C ALA A 168 13.93 -6.91 -19.99
N ALA A 169 13.35 -8.11 -20.14
CA ALA A 169 12.64 -8.49 -21.36
C ALA A 169 11.44 -7.56 -21.62
N SER A 170 10.69 -7.22 -20.57
CA SER A 170 9.54 -6.31 -20.67
C SER A 170 9.96 -4.90 -21.08
N LEU A 171 11.03 -4.35 -20.50
CA LEU A 171 11.55 -3.02 -20.90
C LEU A 171 12.04 -2.99 -22.35
N ASN A 172 12.73 -4.05 -22.79
CA ASN A 172 13.17 -4.16 -24.19
C ASN A 172 11.98 -4.25 -25.14
N GLN A 173 10.92 -4.98 -24.77
CA GLN A 173 9.69 -5.05 -25.53
C GLN A 173 9.00 -3.68 -25.62
N LEU A 174 8.95 -2.92 -24.52
CA LEU A 174 8.41 -1.55 -24.52
C LEU A 174 9.20 -0.62 -25.43
N ILE A 175 10.53 -0.69 -25.43
CA ILE A 175 11.38 0.08 -26.36
C ILE A 175 11.08 -0.30 -27.81
N ALA A 176 10.94 -1.59 -28.10
CA ALA A 176 10.61 -2.06 -29.45
C ALA A 176 9.24 -1.55 -29.91
N ILE A 177 8.23 -1.59 -29.03
CA ILE A 177 6.89 -1.01 -29.30
C ILE A 177 6.99 0.50 -29.52
N ALA A 178 7.74 1.21 -28.67
CA ALA A 178 7.88 2.65 -28.76
C ALA A 178 8.51 3.12 -30.08
N ARG A 179 9.48 2.36 -30.61
CA ARG A 179 10.06 2.60 -31.94
C ARG A 179 9.05 2.43 -33.08
N GLY A 180 7.94 1.72 -32.85
CA GLY A 180 6.86 1.54 -33.81
C GLY A 180 5.85 2.69 -33.85
N PHE A 181 5.86 3.60 -32.87
CA PHE A 181 5.06 4.81 -32.90
C PHE A 181 5.72 5.82 -33.85
N LYS A 182 5.08 6.06 -35.00
CA LYS A 182 5.41 7.17 -35.92
C LYS A 182 4.73 8.45 -35.47
#